data_AF-A0A949Z9G6-F1
#
_entry.id   AF-A0A949Z9G6-F1
#
_cell.length_a   1.000
_cell.length_b   1.000
_cell.length_c   1.000
_cell.angle_alpha   90.00
_cell.angle_beta   90.00
_cell.angle_gamma   90.00
#
_symmetry.space_group_name_H-M   'P 1'
#
loop_
_entity.id
_entity.type
_entity.pdbx_description
1 polymer ?
#
loop_
_entity_poly.entity_id
_entity_poly.type
_entity_poly.pdbx_seq_one_letter_code
_entity_poly.pdbx_strand_id
1 'polypeptide(L)'
;MRAWTRCRQAVTALALTMPLLIASCGHQAAVTNGYRPDVVPGITRARVIDLLGKPHDEGPFSLPGVQAQVMTYPFGQVLLRDGNVVAVSVNDDPQFRGPFGVTLGMSEDDVRAALAAHPRHRTGHRESYDAIEKSGDTRTKDLYDTTDHVMIEFTATNANDAMAPFNVAQVTYANDAGLALLDAFTKARVDGLYPDVHVDNFTSDDWQGKR
;
A
#
# COMPACT_ATOMS: atom_id res chain seq x y z
N MET A 1 64.40 -2.70 60.31
CA MET A 1 64.85 -4.11 60.29
C MET A 1 64.36 -4.75 59.00
N ARG A 2 65.27 -5.39 58.25
CA ARG A 2 64.96 -6.14 57.02
C ARG A 2 64.29 -7.46 57.40
N ALA A 3 63.32 -7.93 56.61
CA ALA A 3 63.51 -9.07 55.70
C ALA A 3 62.22 -9.88 55.40
N TRP A 4 61.95 -9.99 54.08
CA TRP A 4 61.42 -11.16 53.36
C TRP A 4 59.89 -11.37 53.52
N THR A 5 59.12 -11.70 52.48
CA THR A 5 59.24 -12.92 51.64
C THR A 5 58.58 -12.74 50.26
N ARG A 6 59.13 -13.48 49.29
CA ARG A 6 58.69 -13.64 47.89
C ARG A 6 57.32 -14.32 47.76
N CYS A 7 56.54 -14.03 46.72
CA CYS A 7 56.07 -15.07 45.78
C CYS A 7 55.19 -14.56 44.63
N ARG A 8 55.43 -15.18 43.48
CA ARG A 8 54.49 -15.51 42.38
C ARG A 8 54.15 -14.45 41.33
N GLN A 9 54.91 -14.58 40.25
CA GLN A 9 54.48 -14.58 38.85
C GLN A 9 52.96 -14.69 38.63
N ALA A 10 52.41 -13.76 37.86
CA ALA A 10 51.38 -14.04 36.88
C ALA A 10 51.58 -13.10 35.69
N VAL A 11 52.03 -13.67 34.58
CA VAL A 11 51.96 -13.06 33.25
C VAL A 11 50.49 -12.90 32.90
N THR A 12 50.06 -11.70 32.51
CA THR A 12 48.77 -11.50 31.85
C THR A 12 48.97 -10.49 30.72
N ALA A 13 49.40 -11.01 29.58
CA ALA A 13 49.21 -10.39 28.28
C ALA A 13 48.02 -11.10 27.60
N LEU A 14 47.35 -10.39 26.68
CA LEU A 14 46.14 -10.75 25.92
C LEU A 14 44.83 -10.72 26.73
N ALA A 15 43.73 -10.11 26.28
CA ALA A 15 43.35 -9.70 24.94
C ALA A 15 42.48 -8.42 24.97
N LEU A 16 42.81 -7.47 24.09
CA LEU A 16 41.96 -6.33 23.77
C LEU A 16 40.81 -6.85 22.90
N THR A 17 39.72 -7.32 23.50
CA THR A 17 38.49 -7.60 22.77
C THR A 17 37.74 -6.28 22.58
N MET A 18 38.07 -5.59 21.50
CA MET A 18 37.19 -4.60 20.89
C MET A 18 35.83 -5.27 20.64
N PRO A 19 34.71 -4.79 21.22
CA PRO A 19 33.41 -5.13 20.68
C PRO A 19 33.34 -4.50 19.29
N LEU A 20 33.47 -5.33 18.26
CA LEU A 20 32.96 -5.05 16.93
C LEU A 20 31.47 -4.73 17.11
N LEU A 21 31.16 -3.44 17.23
CA LEU A 21 29.85 -2.90 16.93
C LEU A 21 29.61 -3.26 15.47
N ILE A 22 29.01 -4.42 15.24
CA ILE A 22 28.28 -4.71 14.02
C ILE A 22 27.14 -3.69 14.08
N ALA A 23 27.41 -2.50 13.54
CA ALA A 23 26.38 -1.64 13.02
C ALA A 23 25.68 -2.52 11.98
N SER A 24 24.62 -3.20 12.39
CA SER A 24 23.64 -3.63 11.43
C SER A 24 23.15 -2.32 10.83
N CYS A 25 23.65 -2.03 9.63
CA CYS A 25 22.98 -1.16 8.68
C CYS A 25 21.65 -1.84 8.35
N GLY A 26 20.73 -1.84 9.32
CA GLY A 26 19.32 -1.99 9.04
C GLY A 26 19.05 -0.92 8.00
N HIS A 27 18.77 -1.35 6.79
CA HIS A 27 18.32 -0.46 5.75
C HIS A 27 17.09 0.21 6.33
N GLN A 28 17.26 1.44 6.82
CA GLN A 28 16.15 2.24 7.27
C GLN A 28 15.23 2.29 6.06
N ALA A 29 14.06 1.66 6.18
CA ALA A 29 13.07 1.67 5.12
C ALA A 29 12.92 3.12 4.67
N ALA A 30 13.00 3.34 3.35
CA ALA A 30 12.97 4.69 2.80
C ALA A 30 11.79 5.44 3.42
N VAL A 31 12.08 6.53 4.13
CA VAL A 31 11.04 7.42 4.66
C VAL A 31 10.45 8.12 3.44
N THR A 32 9.37 7.54 2.92
CA THR A 32 8.59 8.15 1.85
C THR A 32 7.64 9.15 2.51
N ASN A 33 7.59 10.39 2.02
CA ASN A 33 6.71 11.45 2.54
C ASN A 33 5.24 11.23 2.15
N GLY A 34 4.82 9.97 1.93
CA GLY A 34 3.59 9.64 1.24
C GLY A 34 3.55 10.20 -0.19
N TYR A 35 2.46 9.93 -0.88
CA TYR A 35 2.11 10.72 -2.06
C TYR A 35 1.57 12.07 -1.59
N ARG A 36 1.81 13.11 -2.39
CA ARG A 36 1.29 14.44 -2.10
C ARG A 36 0.25 14.80 -3.16
N PRO A 37 -0.85 15.47 -2.80
CA PRO A 37 -1.90 15.86 -3.75
C PRO A 37 -1.37 16.72 -4.92
N ASP A 38 -0.22 17.37 -4.76
CA ASP A 38 0.50 18.12 -5.79
C ASP A 38 1.44 17.26 -6.67
N VAL A 39 1.47 15.93 -6.51
CA VAL A 39 2.32 15.01 -7.29
C VAL A 39 1.63 14.47 -8.55
N VAL A 40 0.31 14.68 -8.74
CA VAL A 40 -0.29 14.50 -10.08
C VAL A 40 -1.32 15.58 -10.51
N PRO A 41 -1.07 16.88 -10.31
CA PRO A 41 -1.49 17.92 -11.25
C PRO A 41 -0.53 17.94 -12.45
N GLY A 42 -1.06 17.76 -13.67
CA GLY A 42 -0.33 18.05 -14.91
C GLY A 42 0.45 16.88 -15.54
N ILE A 43 0.35 15.65 -15.02
CA ILE A 43 0.82 14.48 -15.80
C ILE A 43 -0.27 14.11 -16.79
N THR A 44 0.03 14.33 -18.08
CA THR A 44 -0.86 14.00 -19.18
C THR A 44 -0.65 12.58 -19.65
N ARG A 45 -1.63 12.04 -20.36
CA ARG A 45 -1.49 10.81 -21.18
C ARG A 45 -0.17 10.77 -21.95
N ALA A 46 0.17 11.86 -22.63
CA ALA A 46 1.40 11.94 -23.44
C ALA A 46 2.65 11.77 -22.58
N ARG A 47 2.68 12.38 -21.39
CA ARG A 47 3.81 12.23 -20.46
C ARG A 47 3.94 10.81 -19.91
N VAL A 48 2.83 10.13 -19.63
CA VAL A 48 2.86 8.73 -19.21
C VAL A 48 3.43 7.85 -20.31
N ILE A 49 2.98 8.02 -21.56
CA ILE A 49 3.46 7.24 -22.70
C ILE A 49 4.96 7.49 -22.97
N ASP A 50 5.41 8.73 -22.81
CA ASP A 50 6.83 9.10 -22.93
C ASP A 50 7.70 8.40 -21.86
N LEU A 51 7.19 8.28 -20.63
CA LEU A 51 7.93 7.66 -19.52
C LEU A 51 7.89 6.13 -19.52
N LEU A 52 6.72 5.56 -19.79
CA LEU A 52 6.43 4.14 -19.58
C LEU A 52 6.30 3.36 -20.89
N GLY A 53 6.30 4.05 -22.03
CA GLY A 53 5.95 3.48 -23.32
C GLY A 53 4.45 3.36 -23.53
N LYS A 54 4.07 2.73 -24.64
CA LYS A 54 2.67 2.48 -24.97
C LYS A 54 2.06 1.46 -23.97
N PRO A 55 0.82 1.68 -23.52
CA PRO A 55 0.14 0.69 -22.70
C PRO A 55 -0.13 -0.59 -23.50
N HIS A 56 -0.28 -1.72 -22.80
CA HIS A 56 -0.67 -2.99 -23.39
C HIS A 56 -2.11 -2.98 -23.86
N ASP A 57 -2.96 -2.28 -23.11
CA ASP A 57 -4.38 -2.13 -23.39
C ASP A 57 -4.86 -0.77 -22.91
N GLU A 58 -5.90 -0.25 -23.54
CA GLU A 58 -6.59 0.96 -23.10
C GLU A 58 -8.09 0.86 -23.33
N GLY A 59 -8.86 1.38 -22.38
CA GLY A 59 -10.32 1.30 -22.45
C GLY A 59 -11.01 2.31 -21.56
N PRO A 60 -12.35 2.43 -21.65
CA PRO A 60 -13.11 3.23 -20.70
C PRO A 60 -12.97 2.66 -19.29
N PHE A 61 -12.94 3.54 -18.29
CA PHE A 61 -13.14 3.12 -16.91
C PHE A 61 -14.59 2.68 -16.75
N SER A 62 -14.78 1.49 -16.20
CA SER A 62 -16.09 0.85 -16.07
C SER A 62 -16.88 1.47 -14.91
N LEU A 63 -17.31 2.72 -15.04
CA LEU A 63 -18.28 3.36 -14.16
C LEU A 63 -19.28 4.18 -15.00
N PRO A 64 -20.55 3.75 -15.10
CA PRO A 64 -21.57 4.45 -15.89
C PRO A 64 -21.67 5.94 -15.55
N GLY A 65 -21.73 6.78 -16.59
CA GLY A 65 -21.83 8.23 -16.43
C GLY A 65 -20.51 8.94 -16.13
N VAL A 66 -19.41 8.21 -15.89
CA VAL A 66 -18.08 8.80 -15.72
C VAL A 66 -17.23 8.66 -16.98
N GLN A 67 -16.72 9.79 -17.47
CA GLN A 67 -15.76 9.83 -18.57
C GLN A 67 -14.35 9.72 -18.02
N ALA A 68 -13.91 8.50 -17.75
CA ALA A 68 -12.53 8.18 -17.42
C ALA A 68 -12.02 7.04 -18.30
N GLN A 69 -10.71 6.90 -18.39
CA GLN A 69 -10.03 5.89 -19.21
C GLN A 69 -8.96 5.19 -18.40
N VAL A 70 -8.77 3.90 -18.63
CA VAL A 70 -7.70 3.11 -18.03
C VAL A 70 -6.66 2.83 -19.11
N MET A 71 -5.39 3.01 -18.77
CA MET A 71 -4.25 2.51 -19.53
C MET A 71 -3.57 1.42 -18.71
N THR A 72 -3.44 0.22 -19.28
CA THR A 72 -2.89 -0.96 -18.60
C THR A 72 -1.43 -1.17 -18.96
N TYR A 73 -0.60 -1.39 -17.95
CA TYR A 73 0.84 -1.62 -18.02
C TYR A 73 1.21 -2.92 -17.28
N PRO A 74 2.43 -3.46 -17.44
CA PRO A 74 2.85 -4.66 -16.72
C PRO A 74 2.72 -4.56 -15.20
N PHE A 75 2.99 -3.39 -14.63
CA PHE A 75 2.96 -3.18 -13.18
C PHE A 75 1.54 -2.97 -12.61
N GLY A 76 0.57 -2.66 -13.47
CA GLY A 76 -0.76 -2.24 -13.07
C GLY A 76 -1.40 -1.24 -14.03
N GLN A 77 -2.06 -0.21 -13.51
CA GLN A 77 -2.98 0.62 -14.28
C GLN A 77 -2.79 2.12 -14.01
N VAL A 78 -3.04 2.92 -15.05
CA VAL A 78 -3.08 4.39 -14.96
C VAL A 78 -4.47 4.86 -15.36
N LEU A 79 -5.14 5.53 -14.43
CA LEU A 79 -6.48 6.09 -14.63
C LEU A 79 -6.37 7.54 -15.09
N LEU A 80 -7.03 7.85 -16.19
CA LEU A 80 -7.09 9.17 -16.81
C LEU A 80 -8.51 9.74 -16.71
N ARG A 81 -8.61 11.04 -16.49
CA ARG A 81 -9.83 11.84 -16.67
C ARG A 81 -9.48 13.09 -17.46
N ASP A 82 -10.23 13.36 -18.53
CA ASP A 82 -9.98 14.50 -19.42
C ASP A 82 -8.51 14.56 -19.92
N GLY A 83 -7.90 13.41 -20.18
CA GLY A 83 -6.51 13.28 -20.65
C GLY A 83 -5.43 13.46 -19.58
N ASN A 84 -5.80 13.68 -18.32
CA ASN A 84 -4.90 13.86 -17.19
C ASN A 84 -4.93 12.64 -16.26
N VAL A 85 -3.79 12.27 -15.71
CA VAL A 85 -3.71 11.19 -14.72
C VAL A 85 -4.40 11.62 -13.43
N VAL A 86 -5.32 10.77 -12.95
CA VAL A 86 -6.01 10.95 -11.66
C VAL A 86 -5.68 9.85 -10.67
N ALA A 87 -5.28 8.67 -11.13
CA ALA A 87 -4.77 7.60 -10.27
C ALA A 87 -3.75 6.70 -10.98
N VAL A 88 -2.87 6.08 -10.20
CA VAL A 88 -1.92 5.04 -10.62
C VAL A 88 -2.00 3.90 -9.64
N SER A 89 -2.44 2.74 -10.11
CA SER A 89 -2.54 1.49 -9.35
C SER A 89 -1.35 0.59 -9.67
N VAL A 90 -0.71 0.06 -8.64
CA VAL A 90 0.35 -0.94 -8.74
C VAL A 90 -0.14 -2.22 -8.09
N ASN A 91 -0.18 -3.32 -8.85
CA ASN A 91 -0.66 -4.62 -8.40
C ASN A 91 0.17 -5.80 -8.93
N ASP A 92 1.13 -5.56 -9.82
CA ASP A 92 2.03 -6.59 -10.36
C ASP A 92 3.47 -6.07 -10.52
N ASP A 93 4.04 -5.55 -9.43
CA ASP A 93 5.45 -5.17 -9.35
C ASP A 93 6.08 -5.66 -8.03
N PRO A 94 6.90 -6.73 -8.03
CA PRO A 94 7.51 -7.26 -6.81
C PRO A 94 8.58 -6.34 -6.22
N GLN A 95 9.11 -5.40 -7.01
CA GLN A 95 10.08 -4.40 -6.56
C GLN A 95 9.40 -3.16 -5.99
N PHE A 96 8.07 -3.04 -6.13
CA PHE A 96 7.31 -1.92 -5.61
C PHE A 96 7.53 -1.73 -4.11
N ARG A 97 7.79 -0.48 -3.72
CA ARG A 97 7.87 -0.02 -2.33
C ARG A 97 6.99 1.21 -2.19
N GLY A 98 5.84 1.00 -1.56
CA GLY A 98 4.80 1.99 -1.35
C GLY A 98 5.07 2.93 -0.18
N PRO A 99 4.07 3.74 0.20
CA PRO A 99 4.19 4.60 1.38
C PRO A 99 4.40 3.74 2.63
N PHE A 100 5.19 4.22 3.60
CA PHE A 100 5.47 3.51 4.87
C PHE A 100 6.15 2.13 4.71
N GLY A 101 6.75 1.88 3.54
CA GLY A 101 7.36 0.58 3.24
C GLY A 101 6.37 -0.50 2.85
N VAL A 102 5.11 -0.16 2.59
CA VAL A 102 4.09 -1.11 2.13
C VAL A 102 4.55 -1.81 0.86
N THR A 103 4.40 -3.13 0.78
CA THR A 103 4.70 -3.92 -0.41
C THR A 103 3.51 -4.78 -0.78
N LEU A 104 3.44 -5.20 -2.05
CA LEU A 104 2.48 -6.22 -2.47
C LEU A 104 2.71 -7.51 -1.66
N GLY A 105 1.63 -8.13 -1.21
CA GLY A 105 1.65 -9.31 -0.34
C GLY A 105 1.92 -9.03 1.14
N MET A 106 2.17 -7.78 1.55
CA MET A 106 2.28 -7.43 2.98
C MET A 106 0.97 -7.73 3.71
N SER A 107 1.03 -8.24 4.94
CA SER A 107 -0.18 -8.55 5.70
C SER A 107 -0.91 -7.27 6.16
N GLU A 108 -2.24 -7.36 6.32
CA GLU A 108 -3.04 -6.25 6.86
C GLU A 108 -2.53 -5.78 8.23
N ASP A 109 -2.11 -6.71 9.09
CA ASP A 109 -1.58 -6.42 10.42
C ASP A 109 -0.25 -5.64 10.35
N ASP A 110 0.65 -6.00 9.44
CA ASP A 110 1.91 -5.28 9.23
C ASP A 110 1.66 -3.87 8.69
N VAL A 111 0.69 -3.70 7.78
CA VAL A 111 0.30 -2.37 7.29
C VAL A 111 -0.28 -1.54 8.44
N ARG A 112 -1.16 -2.11 9.26
CA ARG A 112 -1.73 -1.44 10.44
C ARG A 112 -0.64 -1.02 11.43
N ALA A 113 0.35 -1.88 11.67
CA ALA A 113 1.50 -1.57 12.52
C ALA A 113 2.36 -0.43 11.94
N ALA A 114 2.64 -0.47 10.63
CA ALA A 114 3.39 0.57 9.94
C ALA A 114 2.67 1.94 9.99
N LEU A 115 1.36 1.95 9.78
CA LEU A 115 0.53 3.16 9.88
C LEU A 115 0.48 3.69 11.32
N ALA A 116 0.36 2.82 12.33
CA ALA A 116 0.34 3.21 13.73
C ALA A 116 1.68 3.80 14.22
N ALA A 117 2.80 3.34 13.66
CA ALA A 117 4.13 3.87 13.96
C ALA A 117 4.40 5.23 13.29
N HIS A 118 3.57 5.65 12.32
CA HIS A 118 3.78 6.88 11.60
C HIS A 118 3.40 8.11 12.47
N PRO A 119 4.26 9.15 12.57
CA PRO A 119 4.05 10.25 13.53
C PRO A 119 2.93 11.22 13.13
N ARG A 120 2.50 11.20 11.87
CA ARG A 120 1.48 12.11 11.34
C ARG A 120 0.08 11.59 11.62
N HIS A 121 -0.82 12.47 12.06
CA HIS A 121 -2.24 12.16 12.12
C HIS A 121 -2.80 11.96 10.70
N ARG A 122 -3.59 10.90 10.52
CA ARG A 122 -4.08 10.46 9.21
C ARG A 122 -5.61 10.39 9.20
N THR A 123 -6.20 10.66 8.05
CA THR A 123 -7.64 10.76 7.83
C THR A 123 -8.08 9.87 6.68
N GLY A 124 -9.34 9.42 6.74
CA GLY A 124 -9.97 8.63 5.69
C GLY A 124 -10.88 7.56 6.27
N HIS A 125 -11.22 6.58 5.45
CA HIS A 125 -12.13 5.48 5.81
C HIS A 125 -11.56 4.12 5.39
N ARG A 126 -12.20 3.06 5.89
CA ARG A 126 -11.93 1.68 5.54
C ARG A 126 -13.21 1.02 5.11
N GLU A 127 -13.12 0.22 4.08
CA GLU A 127 -14.25 -0.52 3.54
C GLU A 127 -13.94 -2.00 3.58
N SER A 128 -14.95 -2.81 3.82
CA SER A 128 -14.80 -4.27 3.77
C SER A 128 -16.05 -4.84 3.15
N TYR A 129 -15.86 -5.73 2.18
CA TYR A 129 -16.94 -6.29 1.39
C TYR A 129 -16.51 -7.57 0.68
N ASP A 130 -17.48 -8.43 0.39
CA ASP A 130 -17.28 -9.62 -0.40
C ASP A 130 -17.82 -9.36 -1.81
N ALA A 131 -16.93 -9.28 -2.81
CA ALA A 131 -17.32 -9.10 -4.21
C ALA A 131 -17.46 -10.47 -4.88
N ILE A 132 -18.64 -10.77 -5.37
CA ILE A 132 -18.98 -12.00 -6.08
C ILE A 132 -19.04 -11.68 -7.56
N GLU A 133 -18.00 -12.08 -8.31
CA GLU A 133 -17.93 -11.90 -9.76
C GLU A 133 -18.11 -13.26 -10.44
N LYS A 134 -19.21 -13.42 -11.19
CA LYS A 134 -19.63 -14.68 -11.83
C LYS A 134 -19.83 -15.84 -10.83
N SER A 135 -18.77 -16.60 -10.54
CA SER A 135 -18.78 -17.78 -9.67
C SER A 135 -17.64 -17.77 -8.66
N GLY A 136 -16.93 -16.66 -8.52
CA GLY A 136 -15.81 -16.51 -7.61
C GLY A 136 -16.06 -15.39 -6.62
N ASP A 137 -15.90 -15.71 -5.34
CA ASP A 137 -15.95 -14.74 -4.26
C ASP A 137 -14.55 -14.13 -4.08
N THR A 138 -14.50 -12.82 -3.90
CA THR A 138 -13.30 -12.08 -3.53
C THR A 138 -13.61 -11.26 -2.30
N ARG A 139 -13.10 -11.71 -1.16
CA ARG A 139 -13.18 -10.94 0.09
C ARG A 139 -12.15 -9.84 0.05
N THR A 140 -12.62 -8.59 0.10
CA THR A 140 -11.81 -7.40 -0.13
C THR A 140 -11.92 -6.45 1.06
N LYS A 141 -10.82 -5.76 1.36
CA LYS A 141 -10.83 -4.60 2.24
C LYS A 141 -10.08 -3.47 1.56
N ASP A 142 -10.66 -2.28 1.56
CA ASP A 142 -10.01 -1.09 1.05
C ASP A 142 -9.67 -0.16 2.21
N LEU A 143 -8.45 0.37 2.20
CA LEU A 143 -8.03 1.42 3.12
C LEU A 143 -7.80 2.69 2.32
N TYR A 144 -8.66 3.69 2.53
CA TYR A 144 -8.59 5.00 1.90
C TYR A 144 -7.87 5.99 2.81
N ASP A 145 -6.69 6.43 2.39
CA ASP A 145 -5.86 7.39 3.07
C ASP A 145 -5.92 8.75 2.37
N THR A 146 -6.74 9.64 2.89
CA THR A 146 -6.93 10.99 2.32
C THR A 146 -5.79 11.94 2.69
N THR A 147 -4.91 11.57 3.62
CA THR A 147 -3.79 12.43 4.05
C THR A 147 -2.64 12.45 3.06
N ASP A 148 -2.30 11.27 2.53
CA ASP A 148 -1.27 11.11 1.50
C ASP A 148 -1.84 10.58 0.17
N HIS A 149 -3.16 10.66 0.01
CA HIS A 149 -3.94 10.24 -1.14
C HIS A 149 -3.59 8.87 -1.73
N VAL A 150 -3.69 7.86 -0.86
CA VAL A 150 -3.42 6.47 -1.22
C VAL A 150 -4.64 5.62 -0.89
N MET A 151 -4.98 4.70 -1.78
CA MET A 151 -5.85 3.57 -1.48
C MET A 151 -4.98 2.30 -1.42
N ILE A 152 -5.15 1.50 -0.37
CA ILE A 152 -4.53 0.17 -0.26
C ILE A 152 -5.65 -0.85 -0.29
N GLU A 153 -5.66 -1.68 -1.34
CA GLU A 153 -6.58 -2.81 -1.46
C GLU A 153 -5.94 -4.05 -0.87
N PHE A 154 -6.71 -4.75 -0.03
CA PHE A 154 -6.36 -6.04 0.51
C PHE A 154 -7.33 -7.10 0.00
N THR A 155 -6.80 -8.28 -0.33
CA THR A 155 -7.62 -9.46 -0.64
C THR A 155 -7.30 -10.58 0.35
N ALA A 156 -8.33 -11.35 0.71
CA ALA A 156 -8.14 -12.54 1.52
C ALA A 156 -7.33 -13.59 0.74
N THR A 157 -6.40 -14.25 1.40
CA THR A 157 -5.61 -15.34 0.78
C THR A 157 -6.47 -16.54 0.37
N ASN A 158 -7.65 -16.70 0.97
CA ASN A 158 -8.67 -17.66 0.60
C ASN A 158 -10.06 -17.07 0.86
N ALA A 159 -10.84 -16.87 -0.20
CA ALA A 159 -12.18 -16.31 -0.09
C ALA A 159 -13.18 -17.21 0.66
N ASN A 160 -12.94 -18.53 0.67
CA ASN A 160 -13.84 -19.50 1.32
C ASN A 160 -13.56 -19.69 2.82
N ASP A 161 -12.51 -19.06 3.36
CA ASP A 161 -12.14 -19.14 4.77
C ASP A 161 -12.43 -17.80 5.45
N ALA A 162 -13.37 -17.81 6.39
CA ALA A 162 -13.76 -16.64 7.17
C ALA A 162 -12.56 -16.03 7.94
N MET A 163 -11.59 -16.87 8.31
CA MET A 163 -10.40 -16.51 9.08
C MET A 163 -9.16 -16.29 8.23
N ALA A 164 -9.27 -16.35 6.89
CA ALA A 164 -8.14 -16.13 6.00
C ALA A 164 -7.51 -14.75 6.25
N PRO A 165 -6.18 -14.65 6.34
CA PRO A 165 -5.51 -13.37 6.42
C PRO A 165 -5.70 -12.58 5.13
N PHE A 166 -5.70 -11.27 5.28
CA PHE A 166 -5.75 -10.30 4.18
C PHE A 166 -4.34 -9.78 3.89
N ASN A 167 -3.99 -9.71 2.61
CA ASN A 167 -2.72 -9.21 2.14
C ASN A 167 -2.93 -8.09 1.12
N VAL A 168 -1.97 -7.17 1.03
CA VAL A 168 -1.98 -6.08 0.05
C VAL A 168 -1.99 -6.66 -1.36
N ALA A 169 -3.06 -6.41 -2.10
CA ALA A 169 -3.23 -6.82 -3.49
C ALA A 169 -2.88 -5.68 -4.45
N GLN A 170 -3.21 -4.44 -4.07
CA GLN A 170 -2.97 -3.27 -4.88
C GLN A 170 -2.68 -2.06 -3.99
N VAL A 171 -1.79 -1.20 -4.48
CA VAL A 171 -1.60 0.14 -3.92
C VAL A 171 -1.88 1.16 -5.02
N THR A 172 -2.80 2.08 -4.74
CA THR A 172 -3.23 3.10 -5.68
C THR A 172 -2.91 4.47 -5.14
N TYR A 173 -2.11 5.22 -5.88
CA TYR A 173 -1.88 6.64 -5.66
C TYR A 173 -2.89 7.44 -6.47
N ALA A 174 -3.59 8.38 -5.85
CA ALA A 174 -4.63 9.15 -6.53
C ALA A 174 -4.60 10.62 -6.12
N ASN A 175 -5.12 11.52 -6.94
CA ASN A 175 -5.46 12.86 -6.46
C ASN A 175 -6.90 12.86 -5.87
N ASP A 176 -7.40 14.00 -5.42
CA ASP A 176 -8.76 14.10 -4.84
C ASP A 176 -9.84 13.54 -5.79
N ALA A 177 -9.74 13.86 -7.08
CA ALA A 177 -10.68 13.38 -8.09
C ALA A 177 -10.55 11.87 -8.32
N GLY A 178 -9.34 11.33 -8.25
CA GLY A 178 -9.08 9.90 -8.34
C GLY A 178 -9.59 9.14 -7.13
N LEU A 179 -9.36 9.63 -5.91
CA LEU A 179 -9.91 9.01 -4.69
C LEU A 179 -11.43 9.01 -4.70
N ALA A 180 -12.06 10.14 -5.05
CA ALA A 180 -13.52 10.23 -5.16
C ALA A 180 -14.07 9.27 -6.23
N LEU A 181 -13.33 9.06 -7.32
CA LEU A 181 -13.71 8.12 -8.38
C LEU A 181 -13.59 6.66 -7.93
N LEU A 182 -12.53 6.31 -7.20
CA LEU A 182 -12.33 4.97 -6.64
C LEU A 182 -13.41 4.64 -5.60
N ASP A 183 -13.67 5.56 -4.68
CA ASP A 183 -14.75 5.43 -3.69
C ASP A 183 -16.11 5.27 -4.38
N ALA A 184 -16.44 6.12 -5.36
CA ALA A 184 -17.67 6.01 -6.14
C ALA A 184 -17.78 4.68 -6.90
N PHE A 185 -16.67 4.13 -7.38
CA PHE A 185 -16.64 2.84 -8.04
C PHE A 185 -16.96 1.70 -7.06
N THR A 186 -16.41 1.71 -5.85
CA THR A 186 -16.77 0.75 -4.80
C THR A 186 -18.24 0.87 -4.41
N LYS A 187 -18.77 2.09 -4.25
CA LYS A 187 -20.22 2.29 -4.00
C LYS A 187 -21.10 1.77 -5.13
N ALA A 188 -20.72 2.02 -6.38
CA ALA A 188 -21.46 1.52 -7.53
C ALA A 188 -21.55 -0.01 -7.56
N ARG A 189 -20.49 -0.72 -7.11
CA ARG A 189 -20.52 -2.18 -6.94
C ARG A 189 -21.51 -2.58 -5.85
N VAL A 190 -21.47 -1.90 -4.71
CA VAL A 190 -22.38 -2.13 -3.57
C VAL A 190 -23.84 -1.90 -3.97
N ASP A 191 -24.10 -0.84 -4.73
CA ASP A 191 -25.45 -0.46 -5.18
C ASP A 191 -25.98 -1.36 -6.33
N GLY A 192 -25.20 -2.36 -6.76
CA GLY A 192 -25.61 -3.32 -7.79
C GLY A 192 -25.64 -2.73 -9.20
N LEU A 193 -24.83 -1.70 -9.48
CA LEU A 193 -24.77 -1.07 -10.80
C LEU A 193 -24.20 -2.00 -11.89
N TYR A 194 -23.43 -3.02 -11.49
CA TYR A 194 -22.87 -4.02 -12.40
C TYR A 194 -23.66 -5.33 -12.26
N PRO A 195 -24.37 -5.80 -13.30
CA PRO A 195 -25.27 -6.94 -13.19
C PRO A 195 -24.56 -8.27 -12.91
N ASP A 196 -23.26 -8.36 -13.22
CA ASP A 196 -22.44 -9.56 -13.01
C ASP A 196 -21.60 -9.50 -11.72
N VAL A 197 -21.74 -8.44 -10.93
CA VAL A 197 -21.07 -8.25 -9.64
C VAL A 197 -22.11 -8.10 -8.55
N HIS A 198 -22.09 -9.00 -7.58
CA HIS A 198 -22.83 -8.82 -6.34
C HIS A 198 -21.87 -8.45 -5.22
N VAL A 199 -22.32 -7.63 -4.28
CA VAL A 199 -21.54 -7.27 -3.10
C VAL A 199 -22.32 -7.63 -1.85
N ASP A 200 -21.71 -8.45 -1.01
CA ASP A 200 -22.22 -8.84 0.29
C ASP A 200 -21.40 -8.22 1.43
N ASN A 201 -22.01 -8.14 2.62
CA ASN A 201 -21.36 -7.77 3.88
C ASN A 201 -20.62 -6.42 3.87
N PHE A 202 -21.08 -5.46 3.06
CA PHE A 202 -20.46 -4.15 2.97
C PHE A 202 -20.47 -3.42 4.32
N THR A 203 -19.29 -2.96 4.75
CA THR A 203 -19.08 -2.10 5.92
C THR A 203 -18.15 -0.95 5.54
N SER A 204 -18.40 0.22 6.12
CA SER A 204 -17.58 1.42 5.93
C SER A 204 -17.36 2.08 7.28
N ASP A 205 -16.11 2.11 7.73
CA ASP A 205 -15.70 2.64 9.03
C ASP A 205 -14.72 3.80 8.85
N ASP A 206 -14.85 4.83 9.69
CA ASP A 206 -13.80 5.84 9.79
C ASP A 206 -12.49 5.21 10.28
N TRP A 207 -11.36 5.73 9.82
CA TRP A 207 -10.02 5.30 10.28
C TRP A 207 -9.88 5.24 11.79
N GLN A 208 -10.56 6.15 12.49
CA GLN A 208 -10.47 6.35 13.92
C GLN A 208 -11.46 5.49 14.72
N GLY A 209 -12.04 4.43 14.12
CA GLY A 209 -12.94 3.48 14.78
C GLY A 209 -12.52 3.18 16.23
N LYS A 210 -13.17 3.91 17.15
CA LYS A 210 -13.09 3.93 18.62
C LYS A 210 -11.76 3.43 19.22
N ARG A 211 -10.88 4.38 19.60
CA ARG A 211 -9.94 4.15 20.71
C ARG A 211 -10.69 3.78 21.98
#